data_AF-A0AAD8XGS2-F1
#
_entry.id   AF-A0AAD8XGS2-F1
#
_cell.length_a   1.000
_cell.length_b   1.000
_cell.length_c   1.000
_cell.angle_alpha   90.00
_cell.angle_beta   90.00
_cell.angle_gamma   90.00
#
_symmetry.space_group_name_H-M   'P 1'
#
loop_
_entity.id
_entity.type
_entity.pdbx_description
1 polymer ?
#
loop_
_entity_poly.entity_id
_entity_poly.type
_entity_poly.pdbx_seq_one_letter_code
_entity_poly.pdbx_strand_id
1 'polypeptide(L)'
;MLRNGPSTRGLGQIVIFSEYHDPFDGRIEDTDLTSLANRYIHLTKIHRQSDEKFITMLQNIRLGHTTDADLNVLLQHREVRNGIALFSLRGKARDYNNQELNKLRSHPEHFSALDHPKDLGDKDEKHRFDKQLTLKAGMPVVLLANVSSPLSPPAALSHTLPQGYLD
;
A
#
# COMPACT_ATOMS: atom_id res chain seq x y z
N MET A 1 30.64 -34.29 10.68
CA MET A 1 30.94 -33.00 10.01
C MET A 1 29.64 -32.35 9.59
N LEU A 2 29.10 -31.46 10.42
CA LEU A 2 27.88 -30.69 10.12
C LEU A 2 28.33 -29.24 9.91
N ARG A 3 28.16 -28.72 8.69
CA ARG A 3 28.43 -27.32 8.36
C ARG A 3 27.26 -26.47 8.88
N ASN A 4 27.53 -25.68 9.90
CA ASN A 4 26.65 -24.59 10.33
C ASN A 4 26.61 -23.53 9.23
N GLY A 5 25.44 -23.36 8.59
CA GLY A 5 25.17 -22.21 7.73
C GLY A 5 25.01 -20.93 8.55
N PRO A 6 25.33 -19.75 7.99
CA PRO A 6 25.22 -18.50 8.72
C PRO A 6 23.75 -18.15 8.97
N SER A 7 23.47 -17.87 10.24
CA SER A 7 22.23 -17.30 10.77
C SER A 7 21.83 -16.04 9.99
N THR A 8 20.72 -16.11 9.25
CA THR A 8 20.06 -14.97 8.62
C THR A 8 19.43 -14.11 9.71
N ARG A 9 20.20 -13.12 10.20
CA ARG A 9 19.73 -12.08 11.11
C ARG A 9 18.81 -11.11 10.36
N GLY A 10 17.66 -10.86 10.98
CA GLY A 10 16.57 -9.94 10.66
C GLY A 10 16.78 -8.94 9.52
N LEU A 11 16.01 -9.14 8.45
CA LEU A 11 15.81 -8.13 7.40
C LEU A 11 14.59 -7.29 7.82
N GLY A 12 14.83 -6.02 8.15
CA GLY A 12 13.77 -5.03 8.34
C GLY A 12 12.99 -4.81 7.04
N GLN A 13 11.66 -4.63 7.16
CA GLN A 13 10.74 -4.48 6.04
C GLN A 13 10.25 -3.03 5.88
N ILE A 14 10.11 -2.58 4.63
CA ILE A 14 9.76 -1.21 4.23
C ILE A 14 8.24 -1.06 4.00
N VAL A 15 7.81 0.20 4.08
CA VAL A 15 6.48 0.73 4.40
C VAL A 15 5.66 1.13 3.19
N ILE A 16 4.35 0.84 3.29
CA ILE A 16 3.28 1.20 2.36
C ILE A 16 2.88 2.67 2.54
N PHE A 17 2.85 3.43 1.44
CA PHE A 17 2.10 4.69 1.35
C PHE A 17 0.70 4.40 0.80
N SER A 18 -0.33 4.80 1.53
CA SER A 18 -1.66 5.03 0.99
C SER A 18 -1.89 6.52 1.02
N GLU A 19 -1.56 7.22 -0.07
CA GLU A 19 -2.06 8.57 -0.29
C GLU A 19 -3.56 8.45 -0.52
N TYR A 20 -4.35 8.99 0.41
CA TYR A 20 -5.72 9.35 0.11
C TYR A 20 -5.65 10.70 -0.61
N HIS A 21 -5.57 10.66 -1.93
CA HIS A 21 -5.80 11.84 -2.75
C HIS A 21 -7.31 12.09 -2.72
N ASP A 22 -7.75 13.16 -2.06
CA ASP A 22 -9.12 13.62 -2.18
C ASP A 22 -9.26 14.21 -3.59
N PRO A 23 -10.01 13.60 -4.52
CA PRO A 23 -10.11 14.08 -5.90
C PRO A 23 -11.00 15.33 -6.03
N PHE A 24 -11.49 15.88 -4.92
CA PHE A 24 -12.41 17.02 -4.90
C PHE A 24 -11.77 18.29 -4.29
N ASP A 25 -10.81 18.88 -5.02
CA ASP A 25 -10.39 20.28 -4.82
C ASP A 25 -11.23 21.25 -5.70
N GLY A 26 -12.50 20.90 -5.89
CA GLY A 26 -13.46 21.71 -6.63
C GLY A 26 -14.42 22.35 -5.64
N ARG A 27 -14.50 23.68 -5.66
CA ARG A 27 -15.64 24.42 -5.10
C ARG A 27 -16.92 23.71 -5.53
N ILE A 28 -17.61 23.07 -4.59
CA ILE A 28 -18.96 22.58 -4.81
C ILE A 28 -19.82 23.83 -4.83
N GLU A 29 -20.08 24.37 -6.03
CA GLU A 29 -21.25 25.22 -6.22
C GLU A 29 -22.46 24.40 -5.79
N ASP A 30 -23.31 24.99 -4.94
CA ASP A 30 -24.53 24.46 -4.31
C ASP A 30 -25.40 23.61 -5.27
N THR A 31 -24.93 22.41 -5.56
CA THR A 31 -25.66 21.42 -6.34
C THR A 31 -26.28 20.50 -5.33
N ASP A 32 -27.60 20.59 -5.23
CA ASP A 32 -28.43 19.83 -4.30
C ASP A 32 -28.16 18.33 -4.41
N LEU A 33 -27.29 17.83 -3.52
CA LEU A 33 -26.89 16.42 -3.41
C LEU A 33 -28.07 15.49 -3.08
N THR A 34 -29.24 16.04 -2.75
CA THR A 34 -30.47 15.26 -2.48
C THR A 34 -31.19 14.81 -3.75
N SER A 35 -30.85 15.35 -4.92
CA SER A 35 -31.49 15.03 -6.21
C SER A 35 -30.99 13.74 -6.87
N LEU A 36 -29.83 13.22 -6.46
CA LEU A 36 -29.38 11.88 -6.84
C LEU A 36 -29.92 10.86 -5.83
N ALA A 37 -30.68 9.87 -6.30
CA ALA A 37 -31.13 8.75 -5.48
C ALA A 37 -29.94 7.88 -5.04
N ASN A 38 -29.26 8.30 -3.98
CA ASN A 38 -28.11 7.62 -3.42
C ASN A 38 -28.58 6.40 -2.63
N ARG A 39 -28.35 5.19 -3.15
CA ARG A 39 -28.56 3.94 -2.42
C ARG A 39 -27.29 3.61 -1.64
N TYR A 40 -27.39 3.51 -0.32
CA TYR A 40 -26.27 3.15 0.55
C TYR A 40 -26.35 1.68 0.95
N ILE A 41 -25.22 0.98 0.90
CA ILE A 41 -25.08 -0.41 1.38
C ILE A 41 -23.98 -0.44 2.44
N HIS A 42 -24.29 -0.97 3.62
CA HIS A 42 -23.34 -1.15 4.70
C HIS A 42 -22.72 -2.54 4.66
N LEU A 43 -21.41 -2.62 4.45
CA LEU A 43 -20.66 -3.87 4.63
C LEU A 43 -20.35 -4.06 6.11
N THR A 44 -20.84 -5.15 6.70
CA THR A 44 -20.75 -5.41 8.15
C THR A 44 -19.68 -6.44 8.50
N LYS A 45 -19.22 -7.25 7.54
CA LYS A 45 -18.29 -8.35 7.78
C LYS A 45 -16.83 -7.89 7.67
N ILE A 46 -16.04 -8.19 8.70
CA ILE A 46 -14.58 -7.94 8.74
C ILE A 46 -13.85 -9.20 8.25
N HIS A 47 -12.95 -9.03 7.27
CA HIS A 47 -12.18 -10.13 6.67
C HIS A 47 -10.67 -10.03 6.92
N ARG A 48 -10.15 -8.85 7.27
CA ARG A 48 -8.70 -8.60 7.40
C ARG A 48 -8.11 -9.08 8.73
N GLN A 49 -8.91 -9.02 9.78
CA GLN A 49 -8.52 -9.43 11.13
C GLN A 49 -9.44 -10.57 11.58
N SER A 50 -8.91 -11.48 12.39
CA SER A 50 -9.65 -12.66 12.88
C SER A 50 -9.82 -12.68 14.41
N ASP A 51 -9.11 -11.82 15.14
CA ASP A 51 -9.23 -11.70 16.60
C ASP A 51 -10.39 -10.76 16.95
N GLU A 52 -11.46 -11.31 17.54
CA GLU A 52 -12.67 -10.58 17.94
C GLU A 52 -12.40 -9.43 18.91
N LYS A 53 -11.46 -9.61 19.86
CA LYS A 53 -11.10 -8.53 20.80
C LYS A 53 -10.43 -7.38 20.06
N PHE A 54 -9.54 -7.70 19.13
CA PHE A 54 -8.88 -6.70 18.30
C PHE A 54 -9.84 -6.00 17.35
N ILE A 55 -10.77 -6.73 16.73
CA ILE A 55 -11.84 -6.17 15.89
C ILE A 55 -12.68 -5.18 16.69
N THR A 56 -13.06 -5.55 17.92
CA THR A 56 -13.86 -4.70 18.81
C THR A 56 -13.13 -3.40 19.13
N MET A 57 -11.85 -3.46 19.50
CA MET A 57 -11.03 -2.27 19.74
C MET A 57 -10.95 -1.36 18.50
N LEU A 58 -10.74 -1.93 17.30
CA LEU A 58 -10.71 -1.14 16.05
C LEU A 58 -12.06 -0.48 15.74
N GLN A 59 -13.17 -1.15 16.05
CA GLN A 59 -14.51 -0.57 15.91
C GLN A 59 -14.76 0.57 16.90
N ASN A 60 -14.33 0.42 18.16
CA ASN A 60 -14.41 1.50 19.15
C ASN A 60 -13.63 2.73 18.71
N ILE A 61 -12.41 2.54 18.19
CA ILE A 61 -11.59 3.63 17.63
C ILE A 61 -12.31 4.32 16.47
N ARG A 62 -12.89 3.55 15.54
CA ARG A 62 -13.63 4.11 14.40
C ARG A 62 -14.82 4.97 14.83
N LEU A 63 -15.50 4.61 15.93
CA LEU A 63 -16.64 5.34 16.47
C LEU A 63 -16.25 6.45 17.45
N GLY A 64 -14.98 6.59 17.80
CA GLY A 64 -14.51 7.56 18.80
C GLY A 64 -14.86 7.16 20.25
N HIS A 65 -15.13 5.89 20.51
CA HIS A 65 -15.50 5.35 21.83
C HIS A 65 -14.35 4.56 22.49
N THR A 66 -13.10 4.85 22.13
CA THR A 66 -11.92 4.15 22.66
C THR A 66 -11.83 4.31 24.17
N THR A 67 -11.71 3.20 24.90
CA THR A 67 -11.53 3.22 26.36
C THR A 67 -10.06 3.21 26.76
N ASP A 68 -9.75 3.59 28.01
CA ASP A 68 -8.39 3.48 28.55
C ASP A 68 -7.89 2.03 28.57
N ALA A 69 -8.79 1.06 28.76
CA ALA A 69 -8.47 -0.36 28.68
C ALA A 69 -8.00 -0.74 27.26
N ASP A 70 -8.67 -0.23 26.23
CA ASP A 70 -8.28 -0.44 24.83
C ASP A 70 -6.90 0.19 24.57
N LEU A 71 -6.67 1.43 25.02
CA LEU A 71 -5.39 2.13 24.88
C LEU A 71 -4.23 1.39 25.56
N ASN A 72 -4.45 0.87 26.78
CA ASN A 72 -3.44 0.11 27.50
C ASN A 72 -2.99 -1.13 26.73
N VAL A 73 -3.92 -1.83 26.06
CA VAL A 73 -3.59 -3.00 25.24
C VAL A 73 -2.85 -2.61 23.97
N LEU A 74 -3.22 -1.49 23.34
CA LEU A 74 -2.65 -0.99 22.09
C LEU A 74 -1.25 -0.38 22.26
N LEU A 75 -1.00 0.29 23.38
CA LEU A 75 0.27 0.96 23.68
C LEU A 75 1.28 0.04 24.36
N GLN A 76 0.89 -1.18 24.71
CA GLN A 76 1.82 -2.16 25.27
C GLN A 76 2.95 -2.47 24.28
N HIS A 77 4.20 -2.37 24.75
CA HIS A 77 5.37 -2.72 23.95
C HIS A 77 5.31 -4.20 23.55
N ARG A 78 5.41 -4.47 22.25
CA ARG A 78 5.47 -5.83 21.70
C ARG A 78 6.66 -5.91 20.77
N GLU A 79 7.45 -6.97 20.90
CA GLU A 79 8.48 -7.26 19.91
C GLU A 79 7.82 -7.67 18.59
N VAL A 80 7.94 -6.83 17.57
CA VAL A 80 7.46 -7.16 16.23
C VAL A 80 8.65 -7.60 15.39
N ARG A 81 8.69 -8.88 15.02
CA ARG A 81 9.68 -9.40 14.08
C ARG A 81 9.20 -9.13 12.65
N ASN A 82 10.05 -8.56 11.81
CA ASN A 82 9.75 -8.21 10.42
C ASN A 82 8.51 -7.30 10.28
N GLY A 83 8.30 -6.41 11.25
CA GLY A 83 7.19 -5.45 11.22
C GLY A 83 7.43 -4.32 10.21
N ILE A 84 6.33 -3.73 9.76
CA ILE A 84 6.34 -2.49 8.96
C ILE A 84 6.12 -1.31 9.93
N ALA A 85 6.99 -0.30 9.87
CA ALA A 85 6.85 0.91 10.68
C ALA A 85 5.91 1.91 9.99
N LEU A 86 4.88 2.42 10.68
CA LEU A 86 3.97 3.41 10.11
C LEU A 86 4.28 4.80 10.68
N PHE A 87 4.30 5.82 9.82
CA PHE A 87 4.58 7.21 10.20
C PHE A 87 3.52 8.14 9.61
N SER A 88 3.20 9.21 10.34
CA SER A 88 2.26 10.23 9.88
C SER A 88 2.81 11.12 8.78
N LEU A 89 4.14 11.22 8.62
CA LEU A 89 4.81 12.13 7.69
C LEU A 89 5.74 11.37 6.74
N ARG A 90 5.70 11.72 5.44
CA ARG A 90 6.57 11.13 4.39
C ARG A 90 8.06 11.33 4.70
N GLY A 91 8.45 12.51 5.20
CA GLY A 91 9.84 12.79 5.59
C GLY A 91 10.37 11.80 6.63
N LYS A 92 9.59 11.53 7.69
CA LYS A 92 9.98 10.57 8.74
C LYS A 92 10.13 9.14 8.22
N ALA A 93 9.20 8.71 7.36
CA ALA A 93 9.28 7.41 6.71
C ALA A 93 10.52 7.32 5.79
N ARG A 94 10.81 8.38 5.03
CA ARG A 94 12.00 8.47 4.17
C ARG A 94 13.29 8.39 4.98
N ASP A 95 13.38 9.13 6.08
CA ASP A 95 14.55 9.11 6.97
C ASP A 95 14.78 7.70 7.54
N TYR A 96 13.71 7.06 8.03
CA TYR A 96 13.77 5.68 8.53
C TYR A 96 14.22 4.70 7.44
N ASN A 97 13.63 4.78 6.24
CA ASN A 97 13.98 3.91 5.12
C ASN A 97 15.43 4.09 4.69
N ASN A 98 15.93 5.33 4.64
CA ASN A 98 17.33 5.63 4.33
C ASN A 98 18.28 5.06 5.40
N GLN A 99 17.92 5.15 6.67
CA GLN A 99 18.69 4.53 7.76
C GLN A 99 18.75 3.01 7.62
N GLU A 100 17.64 2.33 7.31
CA GLU A 100 17.63 0.88 7.08
C GLU A 100 18.40 0.48 5.81
N LEU A 101 18.26 1.24 4.72
CA LEU A 101 19.01 1.05 3.48
C LEU A 101 20.53 1.13 3.73
N ASN A 102 20.98 2.06 4.58
CA ASN A 102 22.39 2.23 4.90
C ASN A 102 22.97 1.04 5.68
N LYS A 103 22.15 0.25 6.38
CA LYS A 103 22.58 -0.97 7.08
C LYS A 103 22.88 -2.13 6.12
N LEU A 104 22.33 -2.09 4.90
CA LEU A 104 22.57 -3.13 3.90
C LEU A 104 24.00 -3.03 3.35
N ARG A 105 24.70 -4.17 3.36
CA ARG A 105 26.10 -4.31 2.91
C ARG A 105 26.27 -4.31 1.38
N SER A 106 25.19 -4.50 0.65
CA SER A 106 25.18 -4.55 -0.81
C SER A 106 25.50 -3.19 -1.44
N HIS A 107 25.95 -3.23 -2.69
CA HIS A 107 26.26 -2.05 -3.48
C HIS A 107 24.98 -1.25 -3.80
N PRO A 108 24.99 0.10 -3.66
CA PRO A 108 23.86 0.92 -4.06
C PRO A 108 23.78 1.06 -5.59
N GLU A 109 22.56 0.96 -6.13
CA GLU A 109 22.22 1.28 -7.51
C GLU A 109 21.38 2.57 -7.53
N HIS A 110 21.68 3.46 -8.48
CA HIS A 110 21.04 4.77 -8.59
C HIS A 110 20.19 4.87 -9.85
N PHE A 111 18.97 5.34 -9.69
CA PHE A 111 18.00 5.56 -10.76
C PHE A 111 17.55 7.01 -10.72
N SER A 112 17.59 7.68 -11.88
CA SER A 112 17.13 9.06 -12.03
C SER A 112 15.90 9.08 -12.93
N ALA A 113 14.88 9.82 -12.51
CA ALA A 113 13.69 10.04 -13.31
C ALA A 113 14.02 10.93 -14.53
N LEU A 114 13.29 10.71 -15.63
CA LEU A 114 13.36 11.52 -16.84
C LEU A 114 11.99 12.17 -17.08
N ASP A 115 11.90 13.46 -16.79
CA ASP A 115 10.64 14.23 -16.92
C ASP A 115 10.55 14.90 -18.31
N HIS A 116 9.39 14.78 -18.97
CA HIS A 116 9.10 15.46 -20.24
C HIS A 116 7.65 16.02 -20.28
N PRO A 117 7.45 17.31 -20.62
CA PRO A 117 8.46 18.33 -20.91
C PRO A 117 9.36 18.63 -19.70
N LYS A 118 10.56 19.17 -19.94
CA LYS A 118 11.49 19.52 -18.86
C LYS A 118 10.77 20.42 -17.87
N ASP A 119 10.78 19.96 -16.63
CA ASP A 119 10.06 20.49 -15.48
C ASP A 119 9.96 22.03 -15.51
N LEU A 120 8.73 22.55 -15.57
CA LEU A 120 8.44 24.00 -15.66
C LEU A 120 8.54 24.69 -14.29
N GLY A 121 9.13 24.03 -13.29
CA GLY A 121 9.31 24.56 -11.94
C GLY A 121 8.07 24.44 -11.05
N ASP A 122 7.12 23.58 -11.43
CA ASP A 122 5.97 23.28 -10.58
C ASP A 122 6.40 22.28 -9.51
N LYS A 123 6.27 22.69 -8.25
CA LYS A 123 6.87 22.07 -7.06
C LYS A 123 6.91 20.54 -7.12
N ASP A 124 8.14 20.01 -7.14
CA ASP A 124 8.60 18.62 -7.06
C ASP A 124 7.84 17.68 -6.10
N GLU A 125 7.05 18.23 -5.18
CA GLU A 125 6.35 17.51 -4.13
C GLU A 125 5.08 16.80 -4.60
N LYS A 126 4.54 17.14 -5.78
CA LYS A 126 3.31 16.52 -6.31
C LYS A 126 3.54 15.23 -7.08
N HIS A 127 4.79 14.91 -7.42
CA HIS A 127 5.09 13.70 -8.16
C HIS A 127 5.09 12.48 -7.24
N ARG A 128 4.35 11.45 -7.66
CA ARG A 128 4.27 10.15 -6.96
C ARG A 128 5.63 9.44 -6.89
N PHE A 129 6.51 9.70 -7.85
CA PHE A 129 7.82 9.07 -7.96
C PHE A 129 8.91 10.03 -7.50
N ASP A 130 9.93 9.49 -6.82
CA ASP A 130 11.11 10.26 -6.46
C ASP A 130 11.98 10.51 -7.72
N LYS A 131 12.48 11.74 -7.87
CA LYS A 131 13.41 12.11 -8.96
C LYS A 131 14.71 11.31 -8.95
N GLN A 132 15.15 10.89 -7.77
CA GLN A 132 16.32 10.06 -7.56
C GLN A 132 15.96 8.94 -6.58
N LEU A 133 16.16 7.71 -7.02
CA LEU A 133 15.92 6.51 -6.24
C LEU A 133 17.23 5.73 -6.08
N THR A 134 17.58 5.40 -4.85
CA THR A 134 18.73 4.54 -4.55
C THR A 134 18.24 3.22 -3.98
N LEU A 135 18.65 2.11 -4.58
CA LEU A 135 18.27 0.76 -4.17
C LEU A 135 19.50 -0.06 -3.79
N LYS A 136 19.33 -1.07 -2.95
CA LYS A 136 20.35 -2.05 -2.59
C LYS A 136 19.75 -3.44 -2.55
N ALA A 137 20.51 -4.46 -2.94
CA ALA A 137 20.06 -5.85 -2.87
C ALA A 137 19.68 -6.24 -1.44
N GLY A 138 18.51 -6.88 -1.28
CA GLY A 138 17.94 -7.25 0.02
C GLY A 138 17.02 -6.19 0.63
N MET A 139 16.85 -5.03 -0.01
CA MET A 139 15.89 -4.02 0.43
C MET A 139 14.45 -4.39 0.02
N PRO A 140 13.49 -4.37 0.95
CA PRO A 140 12.08 -4.51 0.62
C PRO A 140 11.55 -3.25 -0.08
N VAL A 141 10.70 -3.41 -1.10
CA VAL A 141 10.16 -2.30 -1.90
C VAL A 141 8.66 -2.43 -2.06
N VAL A 142 7.98 -1.30 -2.27
CA VAL A 142 6.55 -1.25 -2.58
C VAL A 142 6.39 -0.81 -4.03
N LEU A 143 5.57 -1.55 -4.78
CA LEU A 143 5.20 -1.16 -6.14
C LEU A 143 4.21 0.00 -6.08
N LEU A 144 4.59 1.11 -6.74
CA LEU A 144 3.74 2.29 -6.85
C LEU A 144 2.85 2.26 -8.10
N ALA A 145 2.85 1.20 -8.90
CA ALA A 145 1.94 1.08 -10.03
C ALA A 145 1.58 -0.39 -10.27
N ASN A 146 0.38 -0.62 -10.79
CA ASN A 146 -0.05 -1.94 -11.23
C ASN A 146 0.67 -2.28 -12.54
N VAL A 147 1.43 -3.37 -12.56
CA VAL A 147 2.32 -3.74 -13.68
C VAL A 147 1.64 -4.62 -14.74
N SER A 148 0.34 -4.90 -14.61
CA SER A 148 -0.44 -5.64 -15.62
C SER A 148 -1.82 -5.02 -15.81
N SER A 149 -2.28 -4.98 -17.07
CA SER A 149 -3.66 -4.64 -17.42
C SER A 149 -4.52 -5.91 -17.29
N PRO A 150 -5.60 -5.93 -16.50
CA PRO A 150 -6.54 -7.03 -16.54
C PRO A 150 -7.38 -6.91 -17.82
N LEU A 151 -7.53 -8.04 -18.53
CA LEU A 151 -8.37 -8.30 -19.72
C LEU A 151 -7.60 -8.49 -21.04
N SER A 152 -6.77 -9.54 -21.11
CA SER A 152 -6.96 -10.48 -22.22
C SER A 152 -8.09 -11.41 -21.78
N PRO A 153 -9.24 -11.50 -22.48
CA PRO A 153 -10.15 -12.62 -22.25
C PRO A 153 -9.36 -13.93 -22.45
N PRO A 154 -9.66 -15.00 -21.69
CA PRO A 154 -9.12 -16.30 -22.01
C PRO A 154 -9.48 -16.60 -23.46
N ALA A 155 -8.49 -17.00 -24.26
CA ALA A 155 -8.70 -17.43 -25.64
C ALA A 155 -9.94 -18.32 -25.65
N ALA A 156 -11.01 -17.84 -26.31
CA ALA A 156 -12.24 -18.59 -26.43
C ALA A 156 -11.84 -19.96 -26.96
N LEU A 157 -12.14 -21.00 -26.18
CA LEU A 157 -12.02 -22.38 -26.60
C LEU A 157 -12.78 -22.47 -27.92
N SER A 158 -12.05 -22.59 -29.02
CA SER A 158 -12.57 -22.89 -30.35
C SER A 158 -13.08 -24.32 -30.35
N HIS A 159 -14.20 -24.55 -29.65
CA HIS A 159 -15.03 -25.70 -29.92
C HIS A 159 -15.73 -25.43 -31.25
N THR A 160 -15.11 -25.92 -32.32
CA THR A 160 -15.79 -26.22 -33.56
C THR A 160 -16.97 -27.14 -33.25
N LEU A 161 -18.19 -26.61 -33.31
CA LEU A 161 -19.39 -27.43 -33.34
C LEU A 161 -19.43 -28.17 -34.69
N PRO A 162 -19.69 -29.49 -34.72
CA PRO A 162 -19.80 -30.23 -35.96
C PRO A 162 -21.06 -29.78 -36.70
N GLN A 163 -20.86 -29.36 -37.95
CA GLN A 163 -21.90 -28.98 -38.88
C GLN A 163 -22.53 -30.26 -39.44
N GLY A 164 -23.76 -30.56 -39.05
CA GLY A 164 -24.49 -31.71 -39.57
C GLY A 164 -25.81 -31.93 -38.84
N TYR A 165 -26.87 -31.34 -39.37
CA TYR A 165 -28.24 -31.87 -39.47
C TYR A 165 -29.16 -30.71 -39.86
N LEU A 166 -29.43 -30.59 -41.15
CA LEU A 166 -30.70 -30.09 -41.70
C LEU A 166 -30.93 -30.91 -42.97
N ASP A 167 -32.15 -31.43 -43.06
CA ASP A 167 -32.67 -32.40 -44.04
C ASP A 167 -32.49 -32.01 -45.52
#